data_AF-A0A392Q7Z4-F1
#
_entry.id   AF-A0A392Q7Z4-F1
#
_cell.length_a   1.000
_cell.length_b   1.000
_cell.length_c   1.000
_cell.angle_alpha   90.00
_cell.angle_beta   90.00
_cell.angle_gamma   90.00
#
_symmetry.space_group_name_H-M   'P 1'
#
loop_
_entity.id
_entity.type
_entity.pdbx_description
1 polymer ?
#
loop_
_entity_poly.entity_id
_entity_poly.type
_entity_poly.pdbx_seq_one_letter_code
_entity_poly.pdbx_strand_id
1 'polypeptide(L)'
;MRLLMNKQVGCTSFEDIRTFSGCVYDTYREACDALRLLANDREFIDAIDELSVLGSGFYLRRVFAMMLLAGSMGDPINVWNQKWKILSDGLLYNQRRLLDQP
;
A
#
# COMPACT_ATOMS: atom_id res chain seq x y z
N MET A 1 -11.08 17.50 12.18
CA MET A 1 -9.83 18.14 12.66
C MET A 1 -9.38 17.56 14.00
N ARG A 2 -9.18 16.22 14.12
CA ARG A 2 -8.68 15.57 15.35
C ARG A 2 -7.53 14.58 15.12
N LEU A 3 -7.23 14.22 13.86
CA LEU A 3 -6.19 13.23 13.56
C LEU A 3 -4.76 13.79 13.61
N LEU A 4 -4.56 15.06 13.25
CA LEU A 4 -3.21 15.67 13.19
C LEU A 4 -2.60 15.88 14.58
N MET A 5 -3.41 16.26 15.57
CA MET A 5 -2.93 16.58 16.91
C MET A 5 -2.43 15.36 17.70
N ASN A 6 -2.77 14.14 17.28
CA ASN A 6 -2.27 12.91 17.93
C ASN A 6 -0.93 12.40 17.35
N LYS A 7 -0.51 12.90 16.18
CA LYS A 7 0.72 12.44 15.50
C LYS A 7 1.91 13.38 15.70
N GLN A 8 1.66 14.64 16.05
CA GLN A 8 2.68 15.68 16.17
C GLN A 8 2.73 16.20 17.62
N VAL A 9 3.55 15.56 18.46
CA VAL A 9 3.80 15.99 19.84
C VAL A 9 4.70 17.22 19.80
N GLY A 10 4.23 18.36 20.34
CA GLY A 10 5.06 19.54 20.56
C GLY A 10 4.98 20.65 19.50
N CYS A 11 3.99 20.67 18.60
CA CYS A 11 3.78 21.82 17.71
C CYS A 11 3.36 23.06 18.50
N THR A 12 4.15 24.12 18.41
CA THR A 12 3.92 25.42 19.08
C THR A 12 3.48 26.52 18.12
N SER A 13 3.58 26.30 16.80
CA SER A 13 3.21 27.25 15.76
C SER A 13 2.41 26.63 14.62
N PHE A 14 1.71 27.45 13.83
CA PHE A 14 1.02 27.01 12.60
C PHE A 14 1.98 26.54 11.50
N GLU A 15 3.24 26.97 11.54
CA GLU A 15 4.30 26.47 10.67
C GLU A 15 4.77 25.09 11.11
N ASP A 16 4.80 24.79 12.42
CA ASP A 16 5.15 23.45 12.92
C ASP A 16 4.15 22.39 12.43
N ILE A 17 2.87 22.77 12.31
CA ILE A 17 1.81 21.89 11.76
C ILE A 17 2.06 21.58 10.28
N ARG A 18 2.68 22.51 9.54
CA ARG A 18 3.03 22.36 8.12
C ARG A 18 4.46 21.85 7.90
N THR A 19 5.20 21.58 8.97
CA THR A 19 6.60 21.15 8.89
C THR A 19 6.71 19.66 9.14
N PHE A 20 7.22 18.92 8.16
CA PHE A 20 7.51 17.50 8.31
C PHE A 20 8.92 17.20 7.78
N SER A 21 9.76 16.56 8.60
CA SER A 21 11.16 16.25 8.29
C SER A 21 12.02 17.46 7.87
N GLY A 22 11.78 18.63 8.49
CA GLY A 22 12.55 19.85 8.20
C GLY A 22 12.17 20.59 6.92
N CYS A 23 11.15 20.14 6.19
CA CYS A 23 10.56 20.84 5.05
C CYS A 23 9.23 21.48 5.47
N VAL A 24 9.05 22.77 5.16
CA VAL A 24 7.79 23.51 5.37
C VAL A 24 6.97 23.41 4.11
N TYR A 25 5.76 22.85 4.20
CA TYR A 25 4.84 22.72 3.07
C TYR A 25 3.93 23.95 2.98
N ASP A 26 3.66 24.41 1.76
CA ASP A 26 2.88 25.62 1.52
C ASP A 26 1.43 25.47 1.98
N THR A 27 0.85 24.29 1.76
CA THR A 27 -0.53 24.00 2.17
C THR A 27 -0.62 22.96 3.28
N TYR A 28 -1.64 23.08 4.14
CA TYR A 28 -1.96 22.05 5.13
C TYR A 28 -2.29 20.70 4.47
N ARG A 29 -2.79 20.72 3.23
CA ARG A 29 -3.08 19.50 2.48
C ARG A 29 -1.80 18.78 2.09
N GLU A 30 -0.82 19.49 1.54
CA GLU A 30 0.51 18.93 1.24
C GLU A 30 1.23 18.47 2.51
N ALA A 31 1.09 19.20 3.63
CA ALA A 31 1.63 18.76 4.91
C ALA A 31 0.93 17.48 5.43
N CYS A 32 -0.40 17.38 5.29
CA CYS A 32 -1.17 16.17 5.66
C CYS A 32 -0.84 14.99 4.75
N ASP A 33 -0.67 15.25 3.46
CA ASP A 33 -0.23 14.28 2.48
C ASP A 33 1.19 13.84 2.86
N ALA A 34 2.13 14.75 3.15
CA ALA A 34 3.50 14.50 3.62
C ALA A 34 3.54 13.65 4.91
N LEU A 35 2.67 13.97 5.88
CA LEU A 35 2.46 13.21 7.11
C LEU A 35 1.94 11.78 6.86
N ARG A 36 1.36 11.51 5.68
CA ARG A 36 0.93 10.20 5.17
C ARG A 36 1.80 9.64 4.04
N LEU A 37 2.83 10.34 3.58
CA LEU A 37 3.53 10.09 2.29
C LEU A 37 4.78 9.21 2.39
N LEU A 38 5.12 8.70 3.57
CA LEU A 38 6.21 7.71 3.72
C LEU A 38 5.77 6.38 4.35
N ALA A 39 4.45 6.12 4.45
CA ALA A 39 3.96 4.76 4.28
C ALA A 39 3.73 4.56 2.79
N ASN A 40 4.83 4.58 2.03
CA ASN A 40 4.76 4.24 0.62
C ASN A 40 4.22 2.81 0.57
N ASP A 41 3.19 2.52 -0.24
CA ASP A 41 2.67 1.14 -0.37
C ASP A 41 3.73 0.14 -0.87
N ARG A 42 4.95 0.63 -1.07
CA ARG A 42 6.22 -0.10 -1.12
C ARG A 42 6.33 -1.23 -0.11
N GLU A 43 5.87 -1.07 1.14
CA GLU A 43 5.90 -2.18 2.10
C GLU A 43 5.05 -3.37 1.63
N PHE A 44 3.91 -3.12 0.99
CA PHE A 44 3.06 -4.16 0.43
C PHE A 44 3.66 -4.73 -0.86
N ILE A 45 4.29 -3.90 -1.68
CA ILE A 45 5.02 -4.30 -2.90
C ILE A 45 6.18 -5.25 -2.53
N ASP A 46 7.00 -4.86 -1.57
CA ASP A 46 8.16 -5.64 -1.11
C ASP A 46 7.69 -6.94 -0.43
N ALA A 47 6.65 -6.88 0.40
CA ALA A 47 6.05 -8.08 1.00
C ALA A 47 5.50 -9.06 -0.04
N ILE A 48 4.86 -8.56 -1.12
CA ILE A 48 4.39 -9.42 -2.22
C ILE A 48 5.58 -10.06 -2.94
N ASP A 49 6.69 -9.35 -3.14
CA ASP A 49 7.90 -9.92 -3.76
C ASP A 49 8.51 -11.02 -2.87
N GLU A 50 8.67 -10.77 -1.58
CA GLU A 50 9.21 -11.76 -0.64
C GLU A 50 8.34 -13.02 -0.58
N LEU A 51 7.02 -12.84 -0.45
CA LEU A 51 6.08 -13.96 -0.44
C LEU A 51 6.03 -14.69 -1.78
N SER A 52 6.36 -14.03 -2.89
CA SER A 52 6.38 -14.67 -4.21
C SER A 52 7.47 -15.72 -4.37
N VAL A 53 8.54 -15.61 -3.58
CA VAL A 53 9.60 -16.62 -3.52
C VAL A 53 9.13 -17.88 -2.79
N LEU A 54 8.19 -17.72 -1.84
CA LEU A 54 7.76 -18.79 -0.92
C LEU A 54 6.42 -19.42 -1.30
N GLY A 55 5.57 -18.70 -2.03
CA GLY A 55 4.17 -19.05 -2.25
C GLY A 55 3.76 -19.04 -3.72
N SER A 56 2.70 -19.79 -4.02
CA SER A 56 2.09 -19.78 -5.35
C SER A 56 1.26 -18.51 -5.58
N GLY A 57 0.99 -18.16 -6.84
CA GLY A 57 0.09 -17.05 -7.19
C GLY A 57 -1.29 -17.14 -6.51
N PHE A 58 -1.80 -18.35 -6.23
CA PHE A 58 -3.03 -18.53 -5.45
C PHE A 58 -2.92 -18.01 -4.01
N TYR A 59 -1.81 -18.34 -3.34
CA TYR A 59 -1.54 -17.86 -1.98
C TYR A 59 -1.43 -16.33 -1.96
N LEU A 60 -0.68 -15.77 -2.91
CA LEU A 60 -0.46 -14.32 -3.01
C LEU A 60 -1.76 -13.54 -3.26
N ARG A 61 -2.68 -14.06 -4.09
CA ARG A 61 -4.02 -13.46 -4.27
C ARG A 61 -4.80 -13.40 -2.95
N ARG A 62 -4.67 -14.43 -2.12
CA ARG A 62 -5.35 -14.48 -0.82
C ARG A 62 -4.78 -13.44 0.15
N VAL A 63 -3.45 -13.31 0.20
CA VAL A 63 -2.78 -12.29 1.00
C VAL A 63 -3.16 -10.89 0.53
N PHE A 64 -3.13 -10.63 -0.78
CA PHE A 64 -3.54 -9.36 -1.36
C PHE A 64 -4.99 -9.00 -1.00
N ALA A 65 -5.92 -9.96 -1.09
CA ALA A 65 -7.30 -9.75 -0.67
C ALA A 65 -7.44 -9.42 0.83
N MET A 66 -6.65 -10.05 1.70
CA MET A 66 -6.64 -9.72 3.14
C MET A 66 -6.17 -8.29 3.39
N MET A 67 -5.12 -7.84 2.69
CA MET A 67 -4.61 -6.47 2.80
C MET A 67 -5.64 -5.44 2.31
N LEU A 68 -6.38 -5.74 1.22
CA LEU A 68 -7.49 -4.90 0.76
C LEU A 68 -8.62 -4.80 1.80
N LEU A 69 -9.01 -5.92 2.39
CA LEU A 69 -10.06 -5.98 3.42
C LEU A 69 -9.66 -5.25 4.71
N ALA A 70 -8.37 -5.27 5.05
CA ALA A 70 -7.85 -4.53 6.21
C ALA A 70 -7.86 -3.00 6.01
N GLY A 71 -8.02 -2.52 4.78
CA GLY A 71 -8.01 -1.09 4.45
C GLY A 71 -6.66 -0.41 4.75
N SER A 72 -5.58 -1.18 4.75
CA SER A 72 -4.24 -0.71 5.14
C SER A 72 -3.45 -0.08 3.99
N MET A 73 -3.82 -0.35 2.73
CA MET A 73 -3.18 0.26 1.55
C MET A 73 -3.73 1.66 1.28
N GLY A 74 -2.84 2.61 1.02
CA GLY A 74 -3.20 3.97 0.61
C GLY A 74 -3.70 4.03 -0.83
N ASP A 75 -3.00 3.34 -1.74
CA ASP A 75 -3.34 3.20 -3.15
C ASP A 75 -3.21 1.72 -3.61
N PRO A 76 -4.25 0.90 -3.38
CA PRO A 76 -4.25 -0.50 -3.78
C PRO A 76 -4.18 -0.71 -5.30
N ILE A 77 -4.60 0.28 -6.11
CA ILE A 77 -4.55 0.19 -7.58
C ILE A 77 -3.10 0.29 -8.05
N ASN A 78 -2.31 1.18 -7.45
CA ASN A 78 -0.88 1.28 -7.73
C ASN A 78 -0.14 -0.03 -7.40
N VAL A 79 -0.40 -0.63 -6.23
CA VAL A 79 0.18 -1.93 -5.84
C VAL A 79 -0.18 -3.02 -6.85
N TRP A 80 -1.47 -3.09 -7.23
CA TRP A 80 -1.93 -4.04 -8.25
C TRP A 80 -1.20 -3.85 -9.58
N ASN A 81 -1.12 -2.63 -10.10
CA ASN A 81 -0.48 -2.36 -11.39
C ASN A 81 0.99 -2.79 -11.43
N GLN A 82 1.69 -2.76 -10.29
CA GLN A 82 3.07 -3.21 -10.19
C GLN A 82 3.19 -4.74 -10.04
N LYS A 83 2.24 -5.40 -9.38
CA LYS A 83 2.35 -6.81 -8.97
C LYS A 83 1.38 -7.78 -9.65
N TRP A 84 0.48 -7.31 -10.51
CA TRP A 84 -0.58 -8.13 -11.10
C TRP A 84 -0.04 -9.38 -11.81
N LYS A 85 1.15 -9.32 -12.44
CA LYS A 85 1.75 -10.48 -13.11
C LYS A 85 2.00 -11.63 -12.14
N ILE A 86 2.63 -11.32 -11.00
CA ILE A 86 2.91 -12.28 -9.92
C ILE A 86 1.59 -12.78 -9.32
N LEU A 87 0.65 -11.86 -9.05
CA LEU A 87 -0.67 -12.22 -8.51
C LEU A 87 -1.50 -13.07 -9.49
N SER A 88 -1.29 -12.91 -10.80
CA SER A 88 -1.99 -13.68 -11.83
C SER A 88 -1.35 -15.04 -12.11
N ASP A 89 -0.21 -15.33 -11.48
CA ASP A 89 0.50 -16.59 -11.72
C ASP A 89 -0.38 -17.80 -11.38
N GLY A 90 -0.28 -18.81 -12.25
CA GLY A 90 -1.08 -20.03 -12.20
C GLY A 90 -2.59 -19.85 -12.41
N LEU A 91 -3.12 -18.63 -12.61
CA LEU A 91 -4.56 -18.42 -12.77
C LEU A 91 -5.08 -19.07 -14.06
N LEU A 92 -4.41 -18.83 -15.19
CA LEU A 92 -4.77 -19.44 -16.48
C LEU A 92 -4.62 -20.96 -16.46
N TYR A 93 -3.54 -21.47 -15.85
CA TYR A 93 -3.34 -22.92 -15.70
C TYR A 93 -4.49 -23.56 -14.92
N ASN A 94 -4.88 -22.96 -13.78
CA ASN A 94 -6.01 -23.45 -12.99
C ASN A 94 -7.34 -23.36 -13.74
N GLN A 95 -7.58 -22.27 -14.49
CA GLN A 95 -8.79 -22.12 -15.29
C GLN A 95 -8.89 -23.17 -16.40
N ARG A 96 -7.82 -23.40 -17.16
CA ARG A 96 -7.77 -24.44 -18.20
C ARG A 96 -8.06 -25.82 -17.65
N ARG A 97 -7.43 -26.15 -16.52
CA ARG A 97 -7.62 -27.43 -15.83
C ARG A 97 -9.04 -27.61 -15.25
N LEU A 98 -9.71 -26.52 -14.87
CA LEU A 98 -11.11 -26.56 -14.43
C LEU A 98 -12.09 -26.74 -15.60
N LEU A 99 -11.72 -26.27 -16.79
CA LEU A 99 -12.57 -26.31 -17.98
C LEU A 99 -12.31 -27.54 -18.86
N ASP A 100 -11.44 -28.47 -18.43
CA ASP A 100 -10.92 -29.59 -19.24
C ASP A 100 -10.43 -29.14 -20.64
N GLN A 101 -9.86 -27.94 -20.71
CA GLN A 101 -9.27 -27.39 -21.92
C GLN A 101 -7.73 -27.48 -21.82
N PRO A 102 -7.03 -28.03 -22.82
CA PRO A 102 -5.56 -28.08 -22.82
C PRO A 102 -4.89 -26.69 -22.82
#